data_AF-A0AAC9XN25-F1
#
_entry.id   AF-A0AAC9XN25-F1
#
_cell.length_a   1.000
_cell.length_b   1.000
_cell.length_c   1.000
_cell.angle_alpha   90.00
_cell.angle_beta   90.00
_cell.angle_gamma   90.00
#
_symmetry.space_group_name_H-M   'P 1'
#
loop_
_entity.id
_entity.type
_entity.pdbx_description
1 polymer ?
#
loop_
_entity_poly.entity_id
_entity_poly.type
_entity_poly.pdbx_seq_one_letter_code
_entity_poly.pdbx_strand_id
1 'polypeptide(L)'
;MENRMQVALSAGLLAAIWAGVADAFHLVTWVGFLACSTFFAQPKAGFQGVLMSWFTNLSGVFWAWVVIAGGSHFETPLVGYLLTGIVTSLMCLQASYQRLAFIPGAFIGCCITFALGGDIASIIPPLLLGALLGYAMTLLTGQLVAFTGRTLPAIKLRLIKAQD
;
A
#
# COMPACT_ATOMS: atom_id res chain seq x y z
N MET A 1 -16.91 -11.39 -8.11
CA MET A 1 -15.77 -10.63 -8.66
C MET A 1 -15.59 -11.06 -10.10
N GLU A 2 -15.95 -10.18 -11.03
CA GLU A 2 -15.67 -10.32 -12.46
C GLU A 2 -14.15 -10.16 -12.69
N ASN A 3 -13.60 -10.72 -13.77
CA ASN A 3 -12.20 -10.50 -14.21
C ASN A 3 -11.07 -10.95 -13.26
N ARG A 4 -11.27 -12.05 -12.51
CA ARG A 4 -10.26 -12.60 -11.56
C ARG A 4 -8.91 -12.94 -12.22
N MET A 5 -8.93 -13.41 -13.47
CA MET A 5 -7.71 -13.80 -14.18
C MET A 5 -6.83 -12.58 -14.47
N GLN A 6 -7.42 -11.47 -14.91
CA GLN A 6 -6.71 -10.23 -15.20
C GLN A 6 -6.10 -9.64 -13.94
N VAL A 7 -6.84 -9.65 -12.83
CA VAL A 7 -6.33 -9.23 -11.52
C VAL A 7 -5.13 -10.08 -11.12
N ALA A 8 -5.26 -11.41 -11.16
CA ALA A 8 -4.19 -12.34 -10.78
C ALA A 8 -2.93 -12.14 -11.63
N LEU A 9 -3.07 -11.99 -12.94
CA LEU A 9 -1.95 -11.74 -13.84
C LEU A 9 -1.26 -10.41 -13.54
N SER A 10 -2.02 -9.31 -13.39
CA SER A 10 -1.43 -8.01 -13.08
C SER A 10 -0.75 -7.97 -11.72
N ALA A 11 -1.35 -8.59 -10.70
CA ALA A 11 -0.82 -8.62 -9.35
C ALA A 11 0.44 -9.49 -9.27
N GLY A 12 0.42 -10.69 -9.85
CA GLY A 12 1.57 -11.59 -9.87
C GLY A 12 2.77 -11.00 -10.62
N LEU A 13 2.55 -10.45 -11.81
CA LEU A 13 3.61 -9.85 -12.63
C LEU A 13 4.26 -8.66 -11.92
N LEU A 14 3.46 -7.71 -11.44
CA LEU A 14 3.99 -6.51 -10.80
C LEU A 14 4.57 -6.80 -9.41
N ALA A 15 4.07 -7.82 -8.69
CA ALA A 15 4.69 -8.27 -7.46
C ALA A 15 6.08 -8.87 -7.70
N ALA A 16 6.28 -9.65 -8.78
CA ALA A 16 7.58 -10.15 -9.16
C ALA A 16 8.55 -9.02 -9.53
N ILE A 17 8.09 -8.04 -10.31
CA ILE A 17 8.87 -6.84 -10.64
C ILE A 17 9.23 -6.08 -9.35
N TRP A 18 8.28 -5.88 -8.44
CA TRP A 18 8.54 -5.21 -7.17
C TRP A 18 9.60 -5.93 -6.34
N ALA A 19 9.55 -7.26 -6.24
CA ALA A 19 10.56 -8.02 -5.51
C ALA A 19 11.96 -7.80 -6.09
N GLY A 20 12.12 -7.80 -7.43
CA GLY A 20 13.40 -7.51 -8.08
C GLY A 20 13.86 -6.06 -7.92
N VAL A 21 12.94 -5.09 -7.98
CA VAL A 21 13.26 -3.67 -7.71
C VAL A 21 13.69 -3.50 -6.25
N ALA A 22 12.96 -4.09 -5.30
CA ALA A 22 13.30 -3.98 -3.90
C ALA A 22 14.67 -4.59 -3.60
N ASP A 23 14.99 -5.74 -4.19
CA ASP A 23 16.31 -6.37 -4.08
C ASP A 23 17.42 -5.47 -4.66
N ALA A 24 17.25 -4.99 -5.91
CA ALA A 24 18.25 -4.18 -6.60
C ALA A 24 18.57 -2.83 -5.93
N PHE A 25 17.58 -2.24 -5.24
CA PHE A 25 17.72 -0.97 -4.53
C PHE A 25 17.85 -1.13 -3.00
N HIS A 26 18.01 -2.37 -2.50
CA HIS A 26 18.08 -2.69 -1.07
C HIS A 26 16.91 -2.13 -0.23
N LEU A 27 15.70 -2.15 -0.80
CA LEU A 27 14.48 -1.71 -0.13
C LEU A 27 13.84 -2.88 0.64
N VAL A 28 13.13 -2.57 1.72
CA VAL A 28 12.38 -3.59 2.46
C VAL A 28 11.13 -4.00 1.67
N THR A 29 11.22 -5.12 0.95
CA THR A 29 10.16 -5.63 0.06
C THR A 29 8.77 -5.68 0.71
N TRP A 30 8.71 -6.12 1.97
CA TRP A 30 7.46 -6.28 2.72
C TRP A 30 6.79 -4.96 3.09
N VAL A 31 7.57 -3.89 3.32
CA VAL A 31 7.01 -2.55 3.55
C VAL A 31 6.25 -2.07 2.31
N GLY A 32 6.81 -2.32 1.12
CA GLY A 32 6.12 -2.02 -0.13
C GLY A 32 4.83 -2.82 -0.32
N PHE A 33 4.83 -4.12 0.02
CA PHE A 33 3.61 -4.92 -0.06
C PHE A 33 2.53 -4.49 0.95
N LEU A 34 2.91 -4.05 2.15
CA LEU A 34 1.97 -3.52 3.13
C LEU A 34 1.35 -2.18 2.67
N ALA A 35 2.14 -1.30 2.05
CA ALA A 35 1.64 -0.07 1.45
C ALA A 35 0.74 -0.34 0.23
N CYS A 36 1.10 -1.30 -0.61
CA CYS A 36 0.27 -1.81 -1.71
C CYS A 36 -1.08 -2.34 -1.18
N SER A 37 -1.05 -3.09 -0.08
CA SER A 37 -2.27 -3.59 0.58
C SER A 37 -3.13 -2.45 1.14
N THR A 38 -2.48 -1.40 1.68
CA THR A 38 -3.18 -0.17 2.10
C THR A 38 -3.92 0.46 0.93
N PHE A 39 -3.29 0.55 -0.25
CA PHE A 39 -3.92 1.08 -1.46
C PHE A 39 -5.15 0.28 -1.92
N PHE A 40 -5.13 -1.05 -1.81
CA PHE A 40 -6.30 -1.85 -2.16
C PHE A 40 -7.41 -1.81 -1.12
N ALA A 41 -7.09 -1.60 0.15
CA ALA A 41 -8.06 -1.62 1.24
C ALA A 41 -8.75 -0.27 1.47
N GLN A 42 -8.12 0.84 1.06
CA GLN A 42 -8.70 2.18 1.21
C GLN A 42 -9.89 2.40 0.24
N PRO A 43 -10.85 3.29 0.57
CA PRO A 43 -12.13 3.41 -0.14
C PRO A 43 -12.14 4.32 -1.39
N LYS A 44 -11.08 5.10 -1.64
CA LYS A 44 -10.98 6.05 -2.76
C LYS A 44 -10.52 5.36 -4.04
N ALA A 45 -11.07 5.80 -5.16
CA ALA A 45 -10.70 5.31 -6.48
C ALA A 45 -9.50 6.08 -7.06
N GLY A 46 -8.78 5.41 -7.98
CA GLY A 46 -7.70 6.03 -8.75
C GLY A 46 -6.56 6.57 -7.89
N PHE A 47 -5.94 7.66 -8.34
CA PHE A 47 -4.76 8.23 -7.68
C PHE A 47 -5.07 8.84 -6.30
N GLN A 48 -6.33 9.21 -6.02
CA GLN A 48 -6.73 9.64 -4.69
C GLN A 48 -6.51 8.54 -3.64
N GLY A 49 -6.61 7.27 -4.05
CA GLY A 49 -6.26 6.14 -3.20
C GLY A 49 -4.79 6.13 -2.79
N VAL A 50 -3.88 6.43 -3.72
CA VAL A 50 -2.43 6.54 -3.43
C VAL A 50 -2.18 7.63 -2.40
N LEU A 51 -2.77 8.81 -2.60
CA LEU A 51 -2.63 9.92 -1.66
C LEU A 51 -3.15 9.55 -0.27
N MET A 52 -4.31 8.88 -0.20
CA MET A 52 -4.88 8.43 1.07
C MET A 52 -3.97 7.40 1.77
N SER A 53 -3.43 6.43 1.02
CA SER A 53 -2.46 5.46 1.55
C SER A 53 -1.22 6.16 2.09
N TRP A 54 -0.61 7.06 1.33
CA TRP A 54 0.54 7.83 1.78
C TRP A 54 0.24 8.63 3.04
N PHE A 55 -0.81 9.45 3.05
CA PHE A 55 -1.13 10.27 4.23
C PHE A 55 -1.38 9.40 5.46
N THR A 56 -2.15 8.33 5.33
CA THR A 56 -2.48 7.47 6.48
C THR A 56 -1.26 6.68 6.94
N ASN A 57 -0.53 6.00 6.05
CA ASN A 57 0.68 5.27 6.39
C ASN A 57 1.75 6.18 7.00
N LEU A 58 2.04 7.33 6.39
CA LEU A 58 3.02 8.30 6.92
C LEU A 58 2.60 8.87 8.27
N SER A 59 1.31 9.11 8.49
CA SER A 59 0.84 9.51 9.82
C SER A 59 1.09 8.42 10.86
N GLY A 60 0.91 7.15 10.49
CA GLY A 60 1.29 6.01 11.33
C GLY A 60 2.78 5.97 11.65
N VAL A 61 3.63 6.19 10.64
CA VAL A 61 5.08 6.28 10.84
C VAL A 61 5.43 7.38 11.84
N PHE A 62 4.82 8.56 11.69
CA PHE A 62 4.99 9.67 12.63
C PHE A 62 4.57 9.28 14.05
N TRP A 63 3.40 8.68 14.21
CA TRP A 63 2.87 8.29 15.52
C TRP A 63 3.72 7.21 16.22
N ALA A 64 4.20 6.21 15.48
CA ALA A 64 5.11 5.22 16.04
C ALA A 64 6.48 5.82 16.40
N TRP A 65 6.99 6.75 15.59
CA TRP A 65 8.21 7.49 15.93
C TRP A 65 8.04 8.26 17.24
N VAL A 66 6.88 8.90 17.48
CA VAL A 66 6.58 9.56 18.76
C VAL A 66 6.60 8.57 19.94
N VAL A 67 6.05 7.36 19.76
CA VAL A 67 6.09 6.32 20.82
C VAL A 67 7.53 5.88 21.11
N ILE A 68 8.33 5.61 20.07
CA ILE A 68 9.73 5.17 20.22
C ILE A 68 10.57 6.26 20.89
N ALA A 69 10.45 7.51 20.41
CA ALA A 69 11.19 8.65 20.97
C ALA A 69 10.73 8.98 22.39
N GLY A 70 9.42 8.93 22.68
CA GLY A 70 8.89 9.17 24.02
C GLY A 70 9.26 8.06 25.02
N GLY A 71 9.31 6.80 24.55
CA GLY A 71 9.66 5.65 25.37
C GLY A 71 11.15 5.56 25.71
N SER A 72 12.05 6.04 24.84
CA SER A 72 13.51 5.95 25.07
C SER A 72 14.00 6.77 26.26
N HIS A 73 13.20 7.72 26.75
CA HIS A 73 13.52 8.56 27.91
C HIS A 73 13.19 7.90 29.25
N PHE A 74 12.49 6.76 29.26
CA PHE A 74 12.02 6.11 30.50
C PHE A 74 12.34 4.61 30.48
N GLU A 75 12.97 4.10 31.54
CA GLU A 75 13.37 2.68 31.65
C GLU A 75 12.21 1.73 31.99
N THR A 76 10.99 2.25 32.19
CA THR A 76 9.83 1.44 32.59
C THR A 76 8.94 1.04 31.40
N PRO A 77 8.60 -0.25 31.25
CA PRO A 77 7.67 -0.72 30.21
C PRO A 77 6.29 -0.07 30.26
N LEU A 78 5.86 0.41 31.44
CA LEU A 78 4.55 1.02 31.64
C LEU A 78 4.34 2.27 30.77
N VAL A 79 5.39 3.06 30.57
CA VAL A 79 5.34 4.27 29.73
C VAL A 79 5.05 3.89 28.27
N GLY A 80 5.65 2.82 27.77
CA GLY A 80 5.39 2.31 26.42
C GLY A 80 3.93 1.91 26.22
N TYR A 81 3.31 1.23 27.21
CA TYR A 81 1.90 0.84 27.14
C TYR A 81 0.97 2.05 27.16
N LEU A 82 1.23 3.02 28.03
CA LEU A 82 0.44 4.26 28.12
C LEU A 82 0.56 5.08 26.84
N LEU A 83 1.77 5.28 26.32
CA LEU A 83 2.01 6.00 25.06
C LEU A 83 1.31 5.30 23.90
N THR A 84 1.35 3.96 23.84
CA THR A 84 0.64 3.19 22.81
C THR A 84 -0.87 3.45 22.87
N GLY A 85 -1.46 3.44 24.07
CA GLY A 85 -2.90 3.72 24.25
C GLY A 85 -3.27 5.16 23.85
N ILE A 86 -2.46 6.14 24.25
CA ILE A 86 -2.66 7.55 23.90
C ILE A 86 -2.56 7.74 22.39
N VAL A 87 -1.46 7.29 21.78
CA VAL A 87 -1.20 7.45 20.35
C VAL A 87 -2.26 6.74 19.51
N THR A 88 -2.67 5.53 19.89
CA THR A 88 -3.78 4.83 19.23
C THR A 88 -5.07 5.63 19.28
N SER A 89 -5.38 6.24 20.43
CA SER A 89 -6.56 7.11 20.58
C SER A 89 -6.45 8.34 19.67
N LEU A 90 -5.28 8.97 19.61
CA LEU A 90 -5.02 10.12 18.73
C LEU A 90 -5.14 9.77 17.25
N MET A 91 -4.67 8.59 16.82
CA MET A 91 -4.83 8.10 15.45
C MET A 91 -6.32 7.96 15.07
N CYS A 92 -7.14 7.41 15.98
CA CYS A 92 -8.58 7.30 15.78
C CYS A 92 -9.25 8.68 15.70
N LEU A 93 -8.85 9.63 16.55
CA LEU A 93 -9.37 11.01 16.51
C LEU A 93 -8.94 11.75 15.23
N GLN A 94 -7.71 11.55 14.78
CA GLN A 94 -7.15 12.11 13.55
C GLN A 94 -7.95 11.71 12.31
N ALA A 95 -8.60 10.54 12.33
CA ALA A 95 -9.43 10.06 11.23
C ALA A 95 -10.67 10.93 10.95
N SER A 96 -10.99 11.90 11.83
CA SER A 96 -11.94 12.97 11.54
C SER A 96 -11.52 13.84 10.33
N TYR A 97 -10.21 13.91 10.03
CA TYR A 97 -9.70 14.58 8.84
C TYR A 97 -9.77 13.65 7.61
N GLN A 98 -10.46 14.10 6.56
CA GLN A 98 -10.80 13.27 5.39
C GLN A 98 -9.61 12.56 4.70
N ARG A 99 -8.41 13.17 4.70
CA ARG A 99 -7.21 12.55 4.09
C ARG A 99 -6.60 11.44 4.95
N LEU A 100 -6.97 11.40 6.23
CA LEU A 100 -6.47 10.48 7.25
C LEU A 100 -7.55 9.52 7.75
N ALA A 101 -8.72 9.53 7.11
CA ALA A 101 -9.91 8.78 7.54
C ALA A 101 -9.75 7.24 7.45
N PHE A 102 -8.74 6.74 6.72
CA PHE A 102 -8.48 5.31 6.62
C PHE A 102 -7.57 4.86 7.77
N ILE A 103 -8.19 4.67 8.94
CA ILE A 103 -7.54 4.26 10.19
C ILE A 103 -6.59 3.06 10.01
N PRO A 104 -6.95 1.98 9.28
CA PRO A 104 -6.05 0.83 9.11
C PRO A 104 -4.71 1.20 8.47
N GLY A 105 -4.68 2.20 7.58
CA GLY A 105 -3.44 2.68 6.98
C GLY A 105 -2.47 3.27 8.01
N ALA A 106 -2.99 4.01 8.99
CA ALA A 106 -2.18 4.53 10.09
C ALA A 106 -1.62 3.39 10.97
N PHE A 107 -2.43 2.37 11.28
CA PHE A 107 -1.94 1.19 12.01
C PHE A 107 -0.85 0.44 11.25
N ILE A 108 -1.00 0.25 9.94
CA ILE A 108 0.03 -0.38 9.11
C ILE A 108 1.34 0.42 9.18
N GLY A 109 1.28 1.75 9.07
CA GLY A 109 2.45 2.62 9.20
C GLY A 109 3.13 2.50 10.58
N CYS A 110 2.33 2.44 11.66
CA CYS A 110 2.85 2.20 13.00
C CYS A 110 3.55 0.84 13.11
N CYS A 111 2.88 -0.24 12.69
CA CYS A 111 3.42 -1.60 12.76
C CYS A 111 4.73 -1.74 11.97
N ILE A 112 4.81 -1.16 10.77
CA ILE A 112 6.04 -1.12 9.98
C ILE A 112 7.17 -0.45 10.76
N THR A 113 6.87 0.70 11.38
CA THR A 113 7.88 1.49 12.09
C THR A 113 8.37 0.79 13.34
N PHE A 114 7.48 0.17 14.10
CA PHE A 114 7.87 -0.64 15.26
C PHE A 114 8.68 -1.88 14.84
N ALA A 115 8.29 -2.56 13.77
CA ALA A 115 8.99 -3.74 13.27
C ALA A 115 10.42 -3.43 12.78
N LEU A 116 10.64 -2.21 12.28
CA LEU A 116 11.95 -1.72 11.83
C LEU A 116 12.65 -0.82 12.84
N GLY A 117 12.20 -0.80 14.10
CA GLY A 117 12.86 -0.06 15.18
C GLY A 117 12.96 1.46 14.95
N GLY A 118 12.07 2.04 14.13
CA GLY A 118 12.10 3.46 13.79
C GLY A 118 13.11 3.85 12.70
N ASP A 119 13.69 2.90 11.95
CA ASP A 119 14.57 3.21 10.82
C ASP A 119 13.81 3.83 9.63
N ILE A 120 13.60 5.14 9.72
CA ILE A 120 12.84 5.91 8.74
C ILE A 120 13.42 5.79 7.32
N ALA A 121 14.74 5.66 7.18
CA ALA A 121 15.40 5.56 5.88
C ALA A 121 15.00 4.26 5.15
N SER A 122 14.86 3.15 5.88
CA SER A 122 14.40 1.87 5.35
C SER A 122 12.87 1.79 5.17
N ILE A 123 12.12 2.67 5.83
CA ILE A 123 10.64 2.66 5.82
C ILE A 123 10.07 3.51 4.68
N ILE A 124 10.48 4.77 4.57
CA ILE A 124 9.77 5.76 3.76
C ILE A 124 9.82 5.42 2.26
N PRO A 125 10.99 5.12 1.65
CA PRO A 125 11.05 4.84 0.22
C PRO A 125 10.16 3.65 -0.22
N PRO A 126 10.25 2.45 0.38
CA PRO A 126 9.38 1.34 -0.04
C PRO A 126 7.91 1.58 0.28
N LEU A 127 7.58 2.32 1.33
CA LEU A 127 6.19 2.67 1.66
C LEU A 127 5.59 3.54 0.56
N LEU A 128 6.34 4.54 0.07
CA LEU A 128 5.86 5.40 -1.01
C LEU A 128 5.67 4.62 -2.32
N LEU A 129 6.68 3.83 -2.70
CA LEU A 129 6.65 3.03 -3.93
C LEU A 129 5.60 1.92 -3.89
N GLY A 130 5.35 1.32 -2.72
CA GLY A 130 4.36 0.27 -2.53
C GLY A 130 2.93 0.73 -2.82
N ALA A 131 2.55 1.95 -2.44
CA ALA A 131 1.23 2.48 -2.80
C ALA A 131 1.11 2.71 -4.32
N LEU A 132 2.18 3.16 -4.98
CA LEU A 132 2.23 3.30 -6.44
C LEU A 132 2.17 1.95 -7.15
N LEU A 133 2.79 0.92 -6.58
CA LEU A 133 2.69 -0.46 -7.07
C LEU A 133 1.23 -0.93 -7.10
N GLY A 134 0.47 -0.71 -6.02
CA GLY A 134 -0.95 -1.04 -5.97
C GLY A 134 -1.75 -0.31 -7.06
N TYR A 135 -1.46 0.98 -7.27
CA TYR A 135 -2.08 1.74 -8.35
C TYR A 135 -1.71 1.22 -9.74
N ALA A 136 -0.45 0.88 -9.97
CA ALA A 136 0.02 0.28 -11.22
C ALA A 136 -0.68 -1.06 -11.51
N MET A 137 -0.91 -1.88 -10.47
CA MET A 137 -1.68 -3.12 -10.59
C MET A 137 -3.11 -2.85 -11.05
N THR A 138 -3.80 -1.87 -10.48
CA THR A 138 -5.14 -1.48 -10.94
C THR A 138 -5.15 -1.01 -12.39
N LEU A 139 -4.16 -0.20 -12.80
CA LEU A 139 -4.06 0.26 -14.19
C LEU A 139 -3.85 -0.91 -15.15
N LEU A 140 -2.93 -1.81 -14.84
CA LEU A 140 -2.64 -2.98 -15.65
C LEU A 140 -3.85 -3.93 -15.73
N THR A 141 -4.56 -4.15 -14.62
CA THR A 141 -5.83 -4.90 -14.64
C THR A 141 -6.80 -4.26 -15.63
N GLY A 142 -6.96 -2.94 -15.61
CA GLY A 142 -7.87 -2.22 -16.52
C GLY A 142 -7.51 -2.43 -18.00
N GLN A 143 -6.23 -2.39 -18.34
CA GLN A 143 -5.74 -2.67 -19.70
C GLN A 143 -6.01 -4.11 -20.11
N LEU A 144 -5.76 -5.08 -19.23
CA LEU A 144 -6.01 -6.50 -19.51
C LEU A 144 -7.51 -6.77 -19.72
N VAL A 145 -8.38 -6.16 -18.92
CA VAL A 145 -9.84 -6.30 -19.07
C VAL A 145 -10.31 -5.70 -20.39
N ALA A 146 -9.86 -4.48 -20.73
CA ALA A 146 -10.17 -3.87 -22.01
C ALA A 146 -9.68 -4.73 -23.19
N PHE A 147 -8.48 -5.33 -23.04
CA PHE A 147 -7.90 -6.19 -24.05
C PHE A 147 -8.73 -7.45 -24.30
N THR A 148 -9.09 -8.18 -23.23
CA THR A 148 -9.90 -9.41 -23.32
C THR A 148 -11.33 -9.13 -23.79
N GLY A 149 -11.94 -8.03 -23.33
CA GLY A 149 -13.35 -7.74 -23.60
C GLY A 149 -13.64 -7.16 -24.98
N ARG A 150 -12.72 -6.40 -25.58
CA ARG A 150 -12.97 -5.68 -26.86
C ARG A 150 -12.10 -6.16 -28.01
N THR A 151 -10.81 -6.33 -27.77
CA THR A 151 -9.82 -6.59 -28.84
C THR A 151 -9.77 -8.06 -29.23
N LEU A 152 -9.80 -8.98 -28.26
CA LEU A 152 -9.75 -10.42 -28.55
C LEU A 152 -10.92 -10.88 -29.45
N PRO A 153 -12.18 -10.49 -29.19
CA PRO A 153 -13.30 -10.85 -30.06
C PRO A 153 -13.19 -10.23 -31.46
N ALA A 154 -12.75 -8.97 -31.56
CA ALA A 154 -12.57 -8.29 -32.84
C ALA A 154 -11.48 -8.95 -33.70
N ILE A 155 -10.37 -9.40 -33.09
CA ILE A 155 -9.31 -10.13 -33.78
C ILE A 155 -9.82 -11.49 -34.26
N LYS A 156 -10.50 -12.25 -33.39
CA LYS A 156 -11.10 -13.54 -33.80
C LYS A 156 -12.05 -13.38 -34.98
N LEU A 157 -12.91 -12.36 -34.97
CA LEU A 157 -13.84 -12.11 -36.07
C LEU A 157 -13.12 -11.75 -37.38
N ARG A 158 -12.02 -11.00 -37.31
CA ARG A 158 -11.19 -10.68 -38.49
C ARG A 158 -10.46 -11.91 -39.03
N LEU A 159 -9.96 -12.79 -38.16
CA LEU A 159 -9.30 -14.02 -38.58
C LEU A 159 -10.27 -14.97 -39.27
N ILE A 160 -11.48 -15.13 -38.74
CA ILE A 160 -12.53 -15.94 -39.38
C ILE A 160 -12.83 -15.40 -40.77
N LYS A 161 -13.07 -14.09 -40.91
CA LYS A 161 -13.35 -13.45 -42.21
C LYS A 161 -12.18 -13.48 -43.20
N ALA A 162 -10.96 -13.73 -42.75
CA ALA A 162 -9.79 -13.83 -43.63
C ALA A 162 -9.55 -15.27 -44.12
N GLN A 163 -10.29 -16.24 -43.59
CA GLN A 163 -10.26 -17.64 -44.01
C GLN A 163 -11.38 -18.00 -44.99
N ASP A 164 -12.32 -17.08 -45.23
CA ASP A 164 -13.38 -17.13 -46.25
C ASP A 164 -12.94 -16.38 -47.52
#